data_AF-A0A6F8XI83-F1
#
_entry.id   AF-A0A6F8XI83-F1
#
_cell.length_a   1.000
_cell.length_b   1.000
_cell.length_c   1.000
_cell.angle_alpha   90.00
_cell.angle_beta   90.00
_cell.angle_gamma   90.00
#
_symmetry.space_group_name_H-M   'P 1'
#
loop_
_entity.id
_entity.type
_entity.pdbx_description
1 polymer ?
#
loop_
_entity_poly.entity_id
_entity_poly.type
_entity_poly.pdbx_seq_one_letter_code
_entity_poly.pdbx_strand_id
1 'polypeptide(L)'
;MIQKKINKSIADKFEKQTNRNHFKVVKSKLSCAILLATASLPAFSESITVGDTNLTLYGYAKLDLIYDFDSPLGISILHQNIRLDDTSGPDGHFDAHALESRIGISTVTPTELGNIETRVEGDFYGPGGTFRLRQGYGTWNGILAGQTETNFSTFLGYTPSIDFTGQVGQTNLDRQAQIRYSTGGLSIALEEADKQGGLAYETEETVEIKSTLPDLTLRYDDALGGLNYSLGAVLRQLTVYDAAADREEDEFGYGVTFSGKMPVSS
;
A
#
# COMPACT_ATOMS: atom_id res chain seq x y z
N MET A 1 -21.69 26.25 -27.12
CA MET A 1 -21.52 25.41 -28.35
C MET A 1 -20.20 24.63 -28.37
N ILE A 2 -19.15 25.11 -27.70
CA ILE A 2 -17.80 24.50 -27.68
C ILE A 2 -17.72 23.30 -26.71
N GLN A 3 -18.20 23.43 -25.47
CA GLN A 3 -18.27 22.33 -24.48
C GLN A 3 -19.02 21.08 -25.00
N LYS A 4 -20.11 21.27 -25.77
CA LYS A 4 -20.89 20.15 -26.33
C LYS A 4 -20.11 19.38 -27.41
N LYS A 5 -19.16 20.03 -28.11
CA LYS A 5 -18.27 19.39 -29.08
C LYS A 5 -17.12 18.66 -28.39
N ILE A 6 -16.61 19.21 -27.30
CA ILE A 6 -15.53 18.61 -26.49
C ILE A 6 -16.05 17.32 -25.81
N ASN A 7 -17.20 17.39 -25.13
CA ASN A 7 -17.78 16.23 -24.46
C ASN A 7 -18.15 15.10 -25.45
N LYS A 8 -18.59 15.45 -26.66
CA LYS A 8 -18.85 14.46 -27.71
C LYS A 8 -17.55 13.84 -28.23
N SER A 9 -16.49 14.63 -28.42
CA SER A 9 -15.18 14.10 -28.84
C SER A 9 -14.53 13.21 -27.79
N ILE A 10 -14.77 13.47 -26.50
CA ILE A 10 -14.29 12.65 -25.39
C ILE A 10 -15.10 11.34 -25.34
N ALA A 11 -16.43 11.42 -25.40
CA ALA A 11 -17.30 10.24 -25.44
C ALA A 11 -17.00 9.33 -26.65
N ASP A 12 -16.82 9.91 -27.84
CA ASP A 12 -16.49 9.16 -29.06
C ASP A 12 -15.08 8.51 -28.97
N LYS A 13 -14.12 9.14 -28.26
CA LYS A 13 -12.79 8.56 -27.99
C LYS A 13 -12.87 7.43 -26.96
N PHE A 14 -13.65 7.61 -25.90
CA PHE A 14 -13.90 6.58 -24.89
C PHE A 14 -14.59 5.36 -25.52
N GLU A 15 -15.63 5.55 -26.32
CA GLU A 15 -16.36 4.48 -27.01
C GLU A 15 -15.47 3.74 -28.04
N LYS A 16 -14.56 4.45 -28.73
CA LYS A 16 -13.54 3.83 -29.58
C LYS A 16 -12.52 3.01 -28.80
N GLN A 17 -12.20 3.43 -27.56
CA GLN A 17 -11.30 2.71 -26.67
C GLN A 17 -11.99 1.49 -26.03
N THR A 18 -13.29 1.59 -25.70
CA THR A 18 -14.09 0.46 -25.21
C THR A 18 -14.32 -0.59 -26.31
N ASN A 19 -14.58 -0.17 -27.56
CA ASN A 19 -14.75 -1.10 -28.70
C ASN A 19 -13.45 -1.73 -29.21
N ARG A 20 -12.28 -1.26 -28.76
CA ARG A 20 -10.98 -1.92 -29.01
C ARG A 20 -10.66 -3.01 -27.98
N ASN A 21 -11.39 -3.08 -26.88
CA ASN A 21 -11.28 -4.14 -25.87
C ASN A 21 -12.08 -5.38 -26.29
N HIS A 22 -11.84 -5.89 -27.50
CA HIS A 22 -12.02 -7.32 -27.70
C HIS A 22 -10.92 -8.00 -26.87
N PHE A 23 -11.31 -8.52 -25.71
CA PHE A 23 -10.47 -9.37 -24.85
C PHE A 23 -10.11 -10.64 -25.65
N LYS A 24 -9.14 -10.53 -26.56
CA LYS A 24 -8.43 -11.68 -27.08
C LYS A 24 -7.52 -12.13 -25.96
N VAL A 25 -7.91 -13.20 -25.28
CA VAL A 25 -7.00 -14.00 -24.48
C VAL A 25 -5.96 -14.57 -25.43
N VAL A 26 -4.91 -13.79 -25.69
CA VAL A 26 -3.67 -14.32 -26.26
C VAL A 26 -3.11 -15.21 -25.16
N LYS A 27 -3.00 -16.50 -25.42
CA LYS A 27 -2.22 -17.41 -24.58
C LYS A 27 -0.75 -16.99 -24.68
N SER A 28 -0.37 -15.93 -23.98
CA SER A 28 1.05 -15.62 -23.74
C SER A 28 1.56 -16.74 -22.84
N LYS A 29 2.60 -17.44 -23.31
CA LYS A 29 3.40 -18.31 -22.46
C LYS A 29 4.39 -17.43 -21.71
N LEU A 30 3.89 -16.57 -20.83
CA LEU A 30 4.72 -15.78 -19.94
C LEU A 30 5.35 -16.73 -18.92
N SER A 31 6.53 -17.24 -19.24
CA SER A 31 7.27 -18.17 -18.40
C SER A 31 8.40 -17.42 -17.70
N CYS A 32 8.05 -16.33 -16.99
CA CYS A 32 8.99 -15.67 -16.09
C CYS A 32 9.09 -16.55 -14.83
N ALA A 33 10.03 -17.48 -14.82
CA ALA A 33 10.36 -18.23 -13.61
C ALA A 33 11.27 -17.36 -12.74
N ILE A 34 11.04 -17.38 -11.43
CA ILE A 34 11.90 -16.74 -10.44
C ILE A 34 12.08 -17.75 -9.31
N LEU A 35 13.29 -17.85 -8.78
CA LEU A 35 13.56 -18.57 -7.54
C LEU A 35 13.90 -17.56 -6.45
N LEU A 36 13.08 -17.51 -5.41
CA LEU A 36 13.36 -16.73 -4.20
C LEU A 36 13.77 -17.69 -3.09
N ALA A 37 14.89 -17.38 -2.44
CA ALA A 37 15.30 -17.99 -1.20
C ALA A 37 15.53 -16.90 -0.17
N THR A 38 14.98 -17.08 1.03
CA THR A 38 15.19 -16.15 2.14
C THR A 38 15.76 -16.88 3.34
N ALA A 39 16.71 -16.25 4.02
CA ALA A 39 17.22 -16.67 5.31
C ALA A 39 16.94 -15.57 6.32
N SER A 40 15.97 -15.82 7.21
CA SER A 40 15.70 -14.95 8.36
C SER A 40 16.37 -15.52 9.60
N LEU A 41 17.13 -14.69 10.32
CA LEU A 41 17.51 -15.01 11.70
C LEU A 41 16.25 -14.99 12.58
N PRO A 42 16.24 -15.71 13.72
CA PRO A 42 15.10 -15.62 14.64
C PRO A 42 14.82 -14.16 14.98
N ALA A 43 13.55 -13.77 14.90
CA ALA A 43 13.14 -12.46 15.36
C ALA A 43 13.52 -12.31 16.83
N PHE A 44 14.00 -11.12 17.20
CA PHE A 44 14.27 -10.78 18.59
C PHE A 44 13.16 -9.87 19.12
N SER A 45 12.90 -9.98 20.42
CA SER A 45 11.94 -9.15 21.13
C SER A 45 12.29 -9.13 22.60
N GLU A 46 12.75 -7.99 23.09
CA GLU A 46 13.18 -7.80 24.47
C GLU A 46 12.40 -6.65 25.08
N SER A 47 11.93 -6.83 26.32
CA SER A 47 11.13 -5.82 27.02
C SER A 47 11.82 -5.36 28.29
N ILE A 48 11.80 -4.04 28.50
CA ILE A 48 12.26 -3.38 29.72
C ILE A 48 11.15 -2.50 30.26
N THR A 49 11.13 -2.29 31.58
CA THR A 49 10.19 -1.35 32.21
C THR A 49 10.95 -0.09 32.61
N VAL A 50 10.48 1.07 32.15
CA VAL A 50 11.05 2.39 32.43
C VAL A 50 9.97 3.26 33.08
N GLY A 51 10.08 3.46 34.40
CA GLY A 51 8.98 4.02 35.19
C GLY A 51 7.75 3.11 35.11
N ASP A 52 6.59 3.68 34.77
CA ASP A 52 5.36 2.92 34.54
C ASP A 52 5.22 2.40 33.09
N THR A 53 6.19 2.70 32.22
CA THR A 53 6.11 2.34 30.80
C THR A 53 6.82 1.02 30.53
N ASN A 54 6.12 0.07 29.90
CA ASN A 54 6.76 -1.09 29.31
C ASN A 54 7.25 -0.72 27.90
N LEU A 55 8.55 -0.89 27.64
CA LEU A 55 9.17 -0.67 26.34
C LEU A 55 9.62 -2.01 25.78
N THR A 56 9.22 -2.33 24.55
CA THR A 56 9.66 -3.52 23.82
C THR A 56 10.49 -3.09 22.62
N LEU A 57 11.73 -3.58 22.54
CA LEU A 57 12.58 -3.51 21.36
C LEU A 57 12.43 -4.83 20.59
N TYR A 58 12.09 -4.77 19.30
CA TYR A 58 11.89 -5.96 18.48
C TYR A 58 12.44 -5.78 17.07
N GLY A 59 12.58 -6.89 16.34
CA GLY A 59 13.04 -6.86 14.97
C GLY A 59 13.49 -8.20 14.45
N TYR A 60 14.12 -8.17 13.27
CA TYR A 60 14.77 -9.32 12.65
C TYR A 60 15.80 -8.87 11.61
N ALA A 61 16.77 -9.74 11.34
CA ALA A 61 17.64 -9.62 10.17
C ALA A 61 17.18 -10.63 9.11
N LYS A 62 17.13 -10.20 7.84
CA LYS A 62 16.71 -11.01 6.70
C LYS A 62 17.72 -10.85 5.58
N LEU A 63 18.18 -11.97 5.01
CA LEU A 63 18.93 -12.01 3.76
C LEU A 63 18.01 -12.59 2.68
N ASP A 64 17.82 -11.84 1.61
CA ASP A 64 17.09 -12.27 0.42
C ASP A 64 18.08 -12.56 -0.70
N LEU A 65 17.89 -13.72 -1.34
CA LEU A 65 18.61 -14.19 -2.51
C LEU A 65 17.58 -14.43 -3.62
N ILE A 66 17.74 -13.73 -4.74
CA ILE A 66 16.79 -13.74 -5.85
C ILE A 66 17.55 -14.17 -7.10
N TYR A 67 16.96 -15.12 -7.84
CA TYR A 67 17.44 -15.49 -9.16
C TYR A 67 16.32 -15.36 -10.19
N ASP A 68 16.50 -14.42 -11.12
CA ASP A 68 15.59 -14.21 -12.24
C ASP A 68 16.12 -14.96 -13.48
N PHE A 69 15.32 -15.85 -14.04
CA PHE A 69 15.77 -16.67 -15.18
C PHE A 69 15.77 -15.90 -16.51
N ASP A 70 14.95 -14.87 -16.64
CA ASP A 70 14.64 -14.21 -17.92
C ASP A 70 15.01 -12.72 -17.87
N SER A 71 14.25 -11.89 -17.14
CA SER A 71 14.47 -10.44 -17.04
C SER A 71 15.10 -10.05 -15.71
N PRO A 72 15.92 -8.98 -15.61
CA PRO A 72 16.33 -8.43 -14.32
C PRO A 72 15.12 -7.77 -13.65
N LEU A 73 14.43 -8.50 -12.77
CA LEU A 73 13.26 -7.99 -12.05
C LEU A 73 13.67 -7.12 -10.87
N GLY A 74 14.89 -7.33 -10.37
CA GLY A 74 15.52 -6.58 -9.30
C GLY A 74 15.17 -7.11 -7.91
N ILE A 75 15.40 -6.29 -6.90
CA ILE A 75 15.27 -6.66 -5.47
C ILE A 75 13.83 -6.88 -4.98
N SER A 76 12.84 -6.74 -5.86
CA SER A 76 11.40 -6.80 -5.55
C SER A 76 10.62 -6.97 -6.85
N ILE A 77 9.57 -7.79 -6.84
CA ILE A 77 8.87 -8.14 -8.08
C ILE A 77 7.90 -7.02 -8.48
N LEU A 78 8.29 -6.23 -9.49
CA LEU A 78 7.43 -5.18 -10.06
C LEU A 78 7.01 -5.55 -11.48
N HIS A 79 5.71 -5.46 -11.78
CA HIS A 79 5.13 -5.79 -13.08
C HIS A 79 5.80 -5.08 -14.26
N GLN A 80 6.24 -3.84 -14.06
CA GLN A 80 6.91 -3.03 -15.07
C GLN A 80 8.29 -3.54 -15.47
N ASN A 81 8.92 -4.39 -14.65
CA ASN A 81 10.23 -4.98 -14.93
C ASN A 81 10.12 -6.31 -15.71
N ILE A 82 8.90 -6.83 -15.89
CA ILE A 82 8.66 -8.03 -16.69
C ILE A 82 8.91 -7.69 -18.16
N ARG A 83 9.91 -8.33 -18.76
CA ARG A 83 10.26 -8.13 -20.17
C ARG A 83 9.14 -8.67 -21.07
N LEU A 84 8.79 -7.89 -22.08
CA LEU A 84 7.83 -8.30 -23.11
C LEU A 84 8.47 -9.29 -24.09
N ASP A 85 7.65 -10.18 -24.66
CA ASP A 85 8.10 -11.29 -25.53
C ASP A 85 8.93 -10.83 -26.75
N ASP A 86 8.74 -9.59 -27.23
CA ASP A 86 9.43 -9.02 -28.39
C ASP A 86 10.64 -8.13 -28.02
N THR A 87 10.96 -8.03 -26.74
CA THR A 87 12.06 -7.21 -26.23
C THR A 87 13.28 -8.08 -25.96
N SER A 88 14.39 -7.81 -26.66
CA SER A 88 15.66 -8.49 -26.42
C SER A 88 16.28 -8.03 -25.09
N GLY A 89 16.84 -8.96 -24.32
CA GLY A 89 17.56 -8.66 -23.08
C GLY A 89 18.44 -9.83 -22.62
N PRO A 90 19.36 -9.59 -21.67
CA PRO A 90 20.13 -10.65 -21.05
C PRO A 90 19.26 -11.53 -20.16
N ASP A 91 19.55 -12.84 -20.14
CA ASP A 91 18.93 -13.84 -19.26
C ASP A 91 19.80 -14.09 -18.02
N GLY A 92 19.19 -14.57 -16.94
CA GLY A 92 19.88 -14.97 -15.71
C GLY A 92 20.45 -13.80 -14.90
N HIS A 93 19.72 -13.38 -13.89
CA HIS A 93 20.13 -12.30 -12.97
C HIS A 93 20.11 -12.81 -11.53
N PHE A 94 21.13 -12.42 -10.76
CA PHE A 94 21.22 -12.75 -9.35
C PHE A 94 21.29 -11.46 -8.54
N ASP A 95 20.36 -11.33 -7.59
CA ASP A 95 20.30 -10.23 -6.65
C ASP A 95 20.38 -10.78 -5.21
N ALA A 96 21.08 -10.05 -4.34
CA ALA A 96 21.17 -10.36 -2.93
C ALA A 96 21.16 -9.10 -2.09
N HIS A 97 20.38 -9.09 -1.01
CA HIS A 97 20.32 -7.93 -0.12
C HIS A 97 19.77 -8.25 1.26
N ALA A 98 19.92 -7.30 2.20
CA ALA A 98 19.37 -7.40 3.55
C ALA A 98 18.37 -6.28 3.90
N LEU A 99 17.82 -5.61 2.88
CA LEU A 99 17.03 -4.37 3.03
C LEU A 99 15.75 -4.55 3.87
N GLU A 100 15.19 -5.77 3.93
CA GLU A 100 14.00 -6.03 4.76
C GLU A 100 14.28 -6.11 6.25
N SER A 101 15.55 -6.17 6.65
CA SER A 101 15.91 -6.20 8.05
C SER A 101 15.21 -5.06 8.79
N ARG A 102 14.57 -5.40 9.90
CA ARG A 102 13.60 -4.54 10.56
C ARG A 102 13.97 -4.35 12.01
N ILE A 103 13.75 -3.13 12.48
CA ILE A 103 13.86 -2.78 13.88
C ILE A 103 12.68 -1.89 14.27
N GLY A 104 12.16 -2.12 15.46
CA GLY A 104 11.10 -1.31 16.01
C GLY A 104 11.13 -1.25 17.52
N ILE A 105 10.53 -0.20 18.04
CA ILE A 105 10.27 0.03 19.45
C ILE A 105 8.76 0.20 19.59
N SER A 106 8.18 -0.46 20.59
CA SER A 106 6.82 -0.19 21.02
C SER A 106 6.78 0.10 22.51
N THR A 107 5.85 0.93 22.94
CA THR A 107 5.64 1.21 24.37
C THR A 107 4.20 1.00 24.76
N VAL A 108 3.99 0.63 26.02
CA VAL A 108 2.69 0.63 26.68
C VAL A 108 2.84 1.37 28.00
N THR A 109 2.15 2.51 28.14
CA THR A 109 2.13 3.33 29.35
C THR A 109 0.71 3.34 29.92
N PRO A 110 0.46 2.70 31.07
CA PRO A 110 -0.84 2.75 31.72
C PRO A 110 -1.21 4.17 32.15
N THR A 111 -2.48 4.54 31.98
CA THR A 111 -3.06 5.78 32.52
C THR A 111 -4.42 5.47 33.16
N GLU A 112 -4.98 6.39 33.96
CA GLU A 112 -6.29 6.23 34.58
C GLU A 112 -7.42 6.02 33.56
N LEU A 113 -7.26 6.50 32.34
CA LEU A 113 -8.27 6.46 31.28
C LEU A 113 -8.03 5.33 30.28
N GLY A 114 -6.96 4.54 30.40
CA GLY A 114 -6.57 3.50 29.44
C GLY A 114 -5.09 3.55 29.09
N ASN A 115 -4.58 2.55 28.37
CA ASN A 115 -3.17 2.53 27.97
C ASN A 115 -2.92 3.53 26.83
N ILE A 116 -1.80 4.25 26.93
CA ILE A 116 -1.19 4.92 25.78
C ILE A 116 -0.18 3.94 25.18
N GLU A 117 -0.36 3.58 23.92
CA GLU A 117 0.57 2.73 23.19
C GLU A 117 1.28 3.55 22.12
N THR A 118 2.57 3.30 21.90
CA THR A 118 3.31 3.93 20.80
C THR A 118 4.11 2.91 20.02
N ARG A 119 4.36 3.19 18.73
CA ARG A 119 5.19 2.36 17.86
C ARG A 119 6.02 3.23 16.93
N VAL A 120 7.32 2.96 16.90
CA VAL A 120 8.25 3.46 15.89
C VAL A 120 8.95 2.26 15.28
N GLU A 121 8.81 2.04 13.97
CA GLU A 121 9.36 0.91 13.25
C GLU A 121 9.93 1.37 11.90
N GLY A 122 11.07 0.81 11.50
CA GLY A 122 11.61 1.01 10.15
C GLY A 122 12.33 -0.21 9.60
N ASP A 123 12.63 -0.13 8.32
CA ASP A 123 13.43 -1.09 7.55
C ASP A 123 14.45 -0.33 6.67
N PHE A 124 15.31 -1.07 5.96
CA PHE A 124 16.33 -0.49 5.07
C PHE A 124 15.91 -0.49 3.60
N TYR A 125 14.62 -0.61 3.29
CA TYR A 125 14.09 -0.56 1.91
C TYR A 125 13.91 0.87 1.39
N GLY A 126 14.57 1.87 2.00
CA GLY A 126 14.66 3.21 1.45
C GLY A 126 15.58 3.26 0.22
N PRO A 127 15.54 4.36 -0.56
CA PRO A 127 16.43 4.55 -1.71
C PRO A 127 17.89 4.31 -1.34
N GLY A 128 18.59 3.46 -2.09
CA GLY A 128 20.00 3.13 -1.85
C GLY A 128 20.29 2.34 -0.55
N GLY A 129 19.27 1.71 0.05
CA GLY A 129 19.43 0.96 1.30
C GLY A 129 19.36 1.83 2.56
N THR A 130 18.76 3.02 2.43
CA THR A 130 18.57 3.94 3.55
C THR A 130 17.48 3.44 4.50
N PHE A 131 17.63 3.77 5.79
CA PHE A 131 16.59 3.49 6.77
C PHE A 131 15.36 4.35 6.49
N ARG A 132 14.19 3.73 6.40
CA ARG A 132 12.90 4.42 6.19
C ARG A 132 11.91 4.10 7.29
N LEU A 133 11.10 5.10 7.63
CA LEU A 133 9.99 4.94 8.57
C LEU A 133 8.89 4.08 7.95
N ARG A 134 8.49 3.02 8.67
CA ARG A 134 7.31 2.23 8.36
C ARG A 134 6.16 2.70 9.23
N GLN A 135 6.30 2.52 10.55
CA GLN A 135 5.29 2.85 11.56
C GLN A 135 5.81 3.97 12.44
N GLY A 136 4.97 4.94 12.73
CA GLY A 136 5.28 6.04 13.64
C GLY A 136 3.99 6.62 14.18
N TYR A 137 3.37 5.96 15.16
CA TYR A 137 2.06 6.34 15.67
C TYR A 137 1.91 6.07 17.16
N GLY A 138 0.90 6.71 17.76
CA GLY A 138 0.41 6.39 19.09
C GLY A 138 -1.08 6.09 19.08
N THR A 139 -1.55 5.31 20.06
CA THR A 139 -2.96 5.01 20.30
C THR A 139 -3.35 5.29 21.73
N TRP A 140 -4.58 5.75 21.91
CA TRP A 140 -5.20 5.95 23.22
C TRP A 140 -6.72 5.98 23.07
N ASN A 141 -7.42 5.10 23.78
CA ASN A 141 -8.90 5.07 23.82
C ASN A 141 -9.60 5.10 22.45
N GLY A 142 -9.12 4.24 21.54
CA GLY A 142 -9.66 4.13 20.18
C GLY A 142 -9.18 5.20 19.22
N ILE A 143 -8.49 6.25 19.69
CA ILE A 143 -7.83 7.23 18.84
C ILE A 143 -6.45 6.69 18.45
N LEU A 144 -6.10 6.81 17.18
CA LEU A 144 -4.76 6.62 16.64
C LEU A 144 -4.33 7.92 15.96
N ALA A 145 -3.08 8.34 16.18
CA ALA A 145 -2.48 9.47 15.48
C ALA A 145 -1.04 9.15 15.06
N GLY A 146 -0.71 9.39 13.79
CA GLY A 146 0.62 9.18 13.22
C GLY A 146 0.59 8.37 11.93
N GLN A 147 1.73 7.81 11.53
CA GLN A 147 1.87 7.02 10.32
C GLN A 147 1.68 5.53 10.57
N THR A 148 0.67 4.94 9.95
CA THR A 148 0.42 3.49 9.91
C THR A 148 -0.32 3.11 8.62
N GLU A 149 -0.56 1.83 8.38
CA GLU A 149 -1.33 1.35 7.22
C GLU A 149 -2.67 2.07 7.11
N THR A 150 -3.10 2.42 5.90
CA THR A 150 -4.39 3.05 5.63
C THR A 150 -5.57 2.27 6.23
N ASN A 151 -6.57 3.02 6.68
CA ASN A 151 -7.84 2.52 7.15
C ASN A 151 -8.70 1.99 5.99
N PHE A 152 -8.42 2.36 4.73
CA PHE A 152 -9.17 1.88 3.56
C PHE A 152 -8.99 0.37 3.28
N SER A 153 -7.93 -0.23 3.83
CA SER A 153 -7.49 -1.59 3.49
C SER A 153 -7.32 -2.47 4.73
N THR A 154 -7.08 -3.75 4.51
CA THR A 154 -6.91 -4.75 5.56
C THR A 154 -5.96 -5.87 5.14
N PHE A 155 -5.27 -6.48 6.12
CA PHE A 155 -4.51 -7.71 5.92
C PHE A 155 -5.39 -8.97 5.92
N LEU A 156 -6.71 -8.81 6.03
CA LEU A 156 -7.62 -9.94 5.94
C LEU A 156 -7.58 -10.55 4.53
N GLY A 157 -7.39 -11.86 4.45
CA GLY A 157 -7.25 -12.57 3.16
C GLY A 157 -5.85 -12.50 2.56
N TYR A 158 -4.89 -11.85 3.22
CA TYR A 158 -3.50 -11.82 2.79
C TYR A 158 -2.85 -13.20 2.92
N THR A 159 -2.26 -13.72 1.84
CA THR A 159 -1.39 -14.93 1.91
C THR A 159 0.05 -14.46 2.10
N PRO A 160 0.75 -14.96 3.12
CA PRO A 160 2.17 -14.68 3.30
C PRO A 160 2.97 -14.98 2.02
N SER A 161 3.83 -14.05 1.64
CA SER A 161 4.75 -14.13 0.51
C SER A 161 6.17 -13.92 1.01
N ILE A 162 7.15 -14.50 0.32
CA ILE A 162 8.57 -14.20 0.54
C ILE A 162 8.96 -12.90 -0.16
N ASP A 163 8.32 -12.59 -1.29
CA ASP A 163 8.49 -11.32 -2.01
C ASP A 163 7.89 -10.16 -1.21
N PHE A 164 8.66 -9.09 -1.12
CA PHE A 164 8.38 -7.94 -0.27
C PHE A 164 7.24 -7.06 -0.79
N THR A 165 6.97 -7.10 -2.11
CA THR A 165 5.92 -6.27 -2.72
C THR A 165 4.50 -6.75 -2.40
N GLY A 166 4.37 -7.98 -1.90
CA GLY A 166 3.07 -8.57 -1.61
C GLY A 166 2.45 -9.24 -2.83
N GLN A 167 1.12 -9.41 -2.82
CA GLN A 167 0.43 -10.02 -3.96
C GLN A 167 -0.17 -8.97 -4.86
N VAL A 168 -0.18 -9.28 -6.15
CA VAL A 168 -0.86 -8.50 -7.16
C VAL A 168 -2.37 -8.47 -6.92
N GLY A 169 -3.01 -7.33 -7.16
CA GLY A 169 -4.47 -7.19 -7.08
C GLY A 169 -5.01 -6.99 -5.67
N GLN A 170 -4.13 -6.79 -4.70
CA GLN A 170 -4.52 -6.40 -3.35
C GLN A 170 -4.86 -4.90 -3.28
N THR A 171 -5.71 -4.57 -2.31
CA THR A 171 -6.03 -3.19 -1.98
C THR A 171 -4.79 -2.49 -1.43
N ASN A 172 -4.65 -1.19 -1.71
CA ASN A 172 -3.47 -0.44 -1.29
C ASN A 172 -3.28 -0.53 0.24
N LEU A 173 -2.13 -1.02 0.69
CA LEU A 173 -1.74 -1.13 2.12
C LEU A 173 -0.70 -0.08 2.52
N ASP A 174 -0.64 1.02 1.77
CA ASP A 174 0.28 2.11 2.03
C ASP A 174 0.14 2.61 3.46
N ARG A 175 1.30 2.98 4.01
CA ARG A 175 1.39 3.62 5.32
C ARG A 175 1.41 5.12 5.14
N GLN A 176 0.52 5.79 5.85
CA GLN A 176 0.35 7.23 5.73
C GLN A 176 0.00 7.86 7.07
N ALA A 177 0.35 9.14 7.20
CA ALA A 177 -0.05 9.95 8.34
C ALA A 177 -1.58 10.02 8.40
N GLN A 178 -2.12 9.86 9.59
CA GLN A 178 -3.56 9.82 9.78
C GLN A 178 -3.95 10.12 11.22
N ILE A 179 -5.22 10.52 11.39
CA ILE A 179 -5.93 10.46 12.66
C ILE A 179 -7.11 9.53 12.46
N ARG A 180 -7.20 8.48 13.26
CA ARG A 180 -8.25 7.45 13.18
C ARG A 180 -8.94 7.31 14.52
N TYR A 181 -10.27 7.15 14.49
CA TYR A 181 -11.05 6.72 15.63
C TYR A 181 -11.69 5.36 15.34
N SER A 182 -11.54 4.43 16.27
CA SER A 182 -12.03 3.06 16.17
C SER A 182 -12.91 2.71 17.38
N THR A 183 -14.07 2.12 17.12
CA THR A 183 -14.98 1.63 18.16
C THR A 183 -15.75 0.40 17.68
N GLY A 184 -15.67 -0.70 18.43
CA GLY A 184 -16.16 -2.00 17.97
C GLY A 184 -15.49 -2.42 16.65
N GLY A 185 -16.29 -2.82 15.67
CA GLY A 185 -15.80 -3.14 14.31
C GLY A 185 -15.59 -1.93 13.41
N LEU A 186 -16.02 -0.73 13.80
CA LEU A 186 -16.00 0.46 12.95
C LEU A 186 -14.74 1.30 13.18
N SER A 187 -14.13 1.79 12.10
CA SER A 187 -13.07 2.80 12.16
C SER A 187 -13.23 3.88 11.08
N ILE A 188 -13.02 5.13 11.47
CA ILE A 188 -13.06 6.31 10.59
C ILE A 188 -11.70 7.00 10.69
N ALA A 189 -11.10 7.41 9.56
CA ALA A 189 -9.86 8.16 9.57
C ALA A 189 -9.84 9.32 8.58
N LEU A 190 -9.10 10.37 8.97
CA LEU A 190 -8.59 11.38 8.06
C LEU A 190 -7.14 11.02 7.77
N GLU A 191 -6.82 10.83 6.50
CA GLU A 191 -5.50 10.35 6.07
C GLU A 191 -4.85 11.36 5.13
N GLU A 192 -3.52 11.39 5.12
CA GLU A 192 -2.74 12.20 4.18
C GLU A 192 -3.20 11.91 2.74
N ALA A 193 -3.49 12.97 1.99
CA ALA A 193 -4.03 12.82 0.65
C ALA A 193 -2.94 12.44 -0.37
N ASP A 194 -3.36 12.06 -1.58
CA ASP A 194 -2.50 11.67 -2.72
C ASP A 194 -1.57 10.45 -2.49
N LYS A 195 -1.78 9.69 -1.42
CA LYS A 195 -1.12 8.38 -1.24
C LYS A 195 -2.00 7.20 -1.65
N GLN A 196 -3.32 7.38 -1.68
CA GLN A 196 -4.27 6.31 -1.98
C GLN A 196 -4.68 6.29 -3.45
N GLY A 197 -3.86 5.69 -4.31
CA GLY A 197 -4.13 5.59 -5.76
C GLY A 197 -3.18 6.44 -6.57
N GLY A 198 -2.71 5.86 -7.69
CA GLY A 198 -1.50 6.26 -8.41
C GLY A 198 -1.39 7.74 -8.78
N LEU A 199 -0.14 8.14 -9.05
CA LEU A 199 0.21 9.48 -9.52
C LEU A 199 -0.55 9.81 -10.81
N ALA A 200 -0.97 11.07 -10.97
CA ALA A 200 -1.42 11.53 -12.28
C ALA A 200 -0.31 11.29 -13.30
N TYR A 201 -0.66 10.84 -14.49
CA TYR A 201 0.29 10.80 -15.61
C TYR A 201 0.66 12.25 -15.94
N GLU A 202 1.78 12.72 -15.38
CA GLU A 202 2.39 14.01 -15.72
C GLU A 202 2.94 13.91 -17.15
N THR A 203 2.06 14.06 -18.14
CA THR A 203 2.49 14.17 -19.55
C THR A 203 2.98 15.58 -19.89
N GLU A 204 2.70 16.58 -19.04
CA GLU A 204 3.08 17.97 -19.25
C GLU A 204 3.68 18.58 -17.98
N GLU A 205 4.85 19.23 -18.09
CA GLU A 205 5.61 19.86 -16.99
C GLU A 205 4.84 20.96 -16.24
N THR A 206 3.67 21.37 -16.72
CA THR A 206 2.89 22.50 -16.17
C THR A 206 1.72 22.09 -15.28
N VAL A 207 1.56 20.80 -14.99
CA VAL A 207 0.45 20.28 -14.18
C VAL A 207 0.97 19.90 -12.80
N GLU A 208 0.45 20.53 -11.76
CA GLU A 208 0.79 20.26 -10.36
C GLU A 208 -0.36 19.55 -9.64
N ILE A 209 -0.08 18.43 -8.97
CA ILE A 209 -1.05 17.76 -8.10
C ILE A 209 -1.08 18.49 -6.76
N LYS A 210 -2.29 18.85 -6.32
CA LYS A 210 -2.52 19.54 -5.05
C LYS A 210 -3.58 18.78 -4.27
N SER A 211 -3.33 18.61 -2.98
CA SER A 211 -4.34 18.13 -2.04
C SER A 211 -4.73 19.24 -1.07
N THR A 212 -6.00 19.64 -1.11
CA THR A 212 -6.54 20.69 -0.24
C THR A 212 -7.21 20.14 1.02
N LEU A 213 -7.61 18.86 1.00
CA LEU A 213 -8.30 18.16 2.08
C LEU A 213 -7.68 16.78 2.30
N PRO A 214 -7.70 16.24 3.53
CA PRO A 214 -7.33 14.86 3.78
C PRO A 214 -8.34 13.88 3.15
N ASP A 215 -7.89 12.66 2.87
CA ASP A 215 -8.76 11.56 2.45
C ASP A 215 -9.61 11.10 3.65
N LEU A 216 -10.92 10.95 3.44
CA LEU A 216 -11.83 10.38 4.45
C LEU A 216 -11.99 8.89 4.18
N THR A 217 -11.67 8.07 5.16
CA THR A 217 -11.80 6.61 5.07
C THR A 217 -12.71 6.05 6.14
N LEU A 218 -13.43 4.98 5.79
CA LEU A 218 -14.30 4.21 6.66
C LEU A 218 -13.94 2.73 6.52
N ARG A 219 -13.90 1.99 7.63
CA ARG A 219 -13.79 0.54 7.61
C ARG A 219 -14.71 -0.10 8.63
N TYR A 220 -15.25 -1.26 8.27
CA TYR A 220 -16.00 -2.13 9.17
C TYR A 220 -15.45 -3.55 9.10
N ASP A 221 -14.95 -4.05 10.22
CA ASP A 221 -14.45 -5.41 10.40
C ASP A 221 -15.40 -6.21 11.30
N ASP A 222 -15.79 -7.40 10.88
CA ASP A 222 -16.69 -8.28 11.65
C ASP A 222 -16.53 -9.76 11.24
N ALA A 223 -17.19 -10.67 11.96
CA ALA A 223 -17.16 -12.10 11.71
C ALA A 223 -18.56 -12.72 11.75
N LEU A 224 -18.83 -13.62 10.81
CA LEU A 224 -20.07 -14.40 10.72
C LEU A 224 -19.74 -15.89 10.60
N GLY A 225 -19.89 -16.62 11.72
CA GLY A 225 -19.52 -18.03 11.78
C GLY A 225 -18.03 -18.24 11.51
N GLY A 226 -17.68 -18.98 10.45
CA GLY A 226 -16.29 -19.20 10.04
C GLY A 226 -15.72 -18.11 9.12
N LEU A 227 -16.52 -17.14 8.70
CA LEU A 227 -16.09 -16.06 7.81
C LEU A 227 -15.70 -14.84 8.64
N ASN A 228 -14.46 -14.38 8.51
CA ASN A 228 -14.07 -13.03 8.89
C ASN A 228 -14.18 -12.16 7.64
N TYR A 229 -14.68 -10.94 7.76
CA TYR A 229 -14.82 -10.01 6.63
C TYR A 229 -14.50 -8.57 7.01
N SER A 230 -14.14 -7.78 6.00
CA SER A 230 -13.82 -6.36 6.11
C SER A 230 -14.41 -5.61 4.93
N LEU A 231 -15.03 -4.46 5.20
CA LEU A 231 -15.58 -3.53 4.22
C LEU A 231 -14.88 -2.19 4.40
N GLY A 232 -14.24 -1.67 3.35
CA GLY A 232 -13.59 -0.37 3.37
C GLY A 232 -14.18 0.59 2.33
N ALA A 233 -14.12 1.89 2.63
CA ALA A 233 -14.46 2.96 1.69
C ALA A 233 -13.49 4.13 1.86
N VAL A 234 -13.18 4.81 0.76
CA VAL A 234 -12.41 6.07 0.72
C VAL A 234 -13.18 7.09 -0.09
N LEU A 235 -13.19 8.33 0.39
CA LEU A 235 -13.73 9.52 -0.27
C LEU A 235 -12.63 10.57 -0.28
N ARG A 236 -12.39 11.19 -1.44
CA ARG A 236 -11.33 12.19 -1.60
C ARG A 236 -11.72 13.29 -2.57
N GLN A 237 -11.04 14.43 -2.44
CA GLN A 237 -11.06 15.50 -3.42
C GLN A 237 -9.70 15.57 -4.10
N LEU A 238 -9.70 15.48 -5.42
CA LEU A 238 -8.52 15.61 -6.25
C LEU A 238 -8.47 17.01 -6.81
N THR A 239 -7.43 17.77 -6.49
CA THR A 239 -7.20 19.08 -7.08
C THR A 239 -6.00 19.02 -8.02
N VAL A 240 -6.18 19.51 -9.23
CA VAL A 240 -5.11 19.69 -10.21
C VAL A 240 -4.96 21.18 -10.50
N TYR A 241 -3.73 21.67 -10.43
CA TYR A 241 -3.38 23.02 -10.83
C TYR A 241 -2.69 23.00 -12.20
N ASP A 242 -3.26 23.73 -13.15
CA ASP A 242 -2.73 23.93 -14.49
C ASP A 242 -2.01 25.29 -14.52
N ALA A 243 -0.68 25.25 -14.43
CA ALA A 243 0.15 26.46 -14.38
C ALA A 243 0.13 27.25 -15.70
N ALA A 244 -0.13 26.60 -16.84
CA ALA A 244 -0.17 27.27 -18.14
C ALA A 244 -1.45 28.12 -18.30
N ALA A 245 -2.56 27.66 -17.72
CA ALA A 245 -3.83 28.37 -17.72
C ALA A 245 -4.16 29.11 -16.41
N ASP A 246 -3.26 29.05 -15.41
CA ASP A 246 -3.42 29.65 -14.08
C ASP A 246 -4.79 29.32 -13.46
N ARG A 247 -5.11 28.03 -13.41
CA ARG A 247 -6.42 27.54 -12.98
C ARG A 247 -6.35 26.25 -12.19
N GLU A 248 -7.31 26.08 -11.28
CA GLU A 248 -7.52 24.87 -10.50
C GLU A 248 -8.76 24.11 -11.00
N GLU A 249 -8.67 22.79 -11.05
CA GLU A 249 -9.78 21.88 -11.31
C GLU A 249 -9.90 20.88 -10.14
N ASP A 250 -11.11 20.74 -9.59
CA ASP A 250 -11.43 19.81 -8.51
C ASP A 250 -12.29 18.66 -9.03
N GLU A 251 -12.00 17.43 -8.60
CA GLU A 251 -12.79 16.23 -8.90
C GLU A 251 -13.00 15.38 -7.65
N PHE A 252 -14.17 14.75 -7.55
CA PHE A 252 -14.48 13.85 -6.44
C PHE A 252 -14.04 12.42 -6.76
N GLY A 253 -13.22 11.82 -5.89
CA GLY A 253 -12.78 10.44 -5.99
C GLY A 253 -13.38 9.57 -4.90
N TYR A 254 -13.69 8.31 -5.23
CA TYR A 254 -14.10 7.32 -4.24
C TYR A 254 -13.58 5.92 -4.58
N GLY A 255 -13.52 5.07 -3.57
CA GLY A 255 -13.18 3.66 -3.70
C GLY A 255 -13.86 2.81 -2.63
N VAL A 256 -14.03 1.53 -2.92
CA VAL A 256 -14.59 0.54 -1.97
C VAL A 256 -13.76 -0.74 -1.99
N THR A 257 -13.66 -1.40 -0.85
CA THR A 257 -12.94 -2.68 -0.68
C THR A 257 -13.81 -3.68 0.05
N PHE A 258 -13.62 -4.95 -0.30
CA PHE A 258 -14.16 -6.08 0.45
C PHE A 258 -13.09 -7.15 0.54
N SER A 259 -12.82 -7.63 1.76
CA SER A 259 -11.90 -8.72 2.03
C SER A 259 -12.58 -9.77 2.90
N GLY A 260 -12.26 -11.04 2.68
CA GLY A 260 -12.82 -12.15 3.44
C GLY A 260 -11.81 -13.27 3.64
N LYS A 261 -11.89 -13.94 4.79
CA LYS A 261 -11.11 -15.15 5.10
C LYS A 261 -12.00 -16.18 5.77
N MET A 262 -12.02 -17.39 5.22
CA MET A 262 -12.72 -18.53 5.81
C MET A 262 -11.87 -19.80 5.71
N PRO A 263 -11.96 -20.72 6.68
CA PRO A 263 -11.41 -22.07 6.56
C PRO A 263 -12.05 -22.80 5.38
N VAL A 264 -11.24 -23.53 4.61
CA VAL A 264 -11.71 -24.31 3.46
C VAL A 264 -11.89 -25.80 3.80
N SER A 265 -11.46 -26.24 5.00
CA SER A 265 -11.70 -27.58 5.53
C SER A 265 -11.67 -27.60 7.07
N SER A 266 -12.37 -28.58 7.65
CA SER A 266 -12.41 -28.88 9.10
C SER A 266 -11.24 -29.75 9.55
#